data_AF-A0A7W1XEP2-F1
#
_entry.id   AF-A0A7W1XEP2-F1
#
_cell.length_a   1.000
_cell.length_b   1.000
_cell.length_c   1.000
_cell.angle_alpha   90.00
_cell.angle_beta   90.00
_cell.angle_gamma   90.00
#
_symmetry.space_group_name_H-M   'P 1'
#
loop_
_entity.id
_entity.type
_entity.pdbx_description
1 polymer ?
#
loop_
_entity_poly.entity_id
_entity_poly.type
_entity_poly.pdbx_seq_one_letter_code
_entity_poly.pdbx_strand_id
1 'polypeptide(L)'
;MVEHKFIERITWESFRMKETLEKVITRLLNTMNKVKALDESQELTLPYLKKIIEKRASEIDACNNEIKRINSLTFLGKQEDNWRDTIVWSDYMKLRKKFHLVVEDFKNFVEQYKYYTPPNSEGLKQKVITILNKMGYIVDGYFEGDYVTWIGVYARPEDKPTYLDPTNEKEAYLQNKHRVDGFKQDFAEWFEWEIKDNEIV
;
A
#
# COMPACT_ATOMS: atom_id res chain seq x y z
N MET A 1 32.42 31.33 -21.62
CA MET A 1 30.99 31.67 -21.92
C MET A 1 30.06 30.46 -21.80
N VAL A 2 30.52 29.23 -22.09
CA VAL A 2 29.74 27.98 -21.96
C VAL A 2 29.56 27.58 -20.48
N GLU A 3 30.60 27.72 -19.66
CA GLU A 3 30.61 27.38 -18.23
C GLU A 3 29.57 28.17 -17.40
N HIS A 4 29.44 29.47 -17.65
CA HIS A 4 28.49 30.34 -16.92
C HIS A 4 27.03 29.93 -17.14
N LYS A 5 26.65 29.61 -18.38
CA LYS A 5 25.29 29.15 -18.73
C LYS A 5 24.97 27.78 -18.11
N PHE A 6 25.98 26.93 -17.93
CA PHE A 6 25.81 25.61 -17.33
C PHE A 6 25.57 25.71 -15.82
N ILE A 7 26.33 26.55 -15.12
CA ILE A 7 26.17 26.81 -13.68
C ILE A 7 24.83 27.48 -13.37
N GLU A 8 24.41 28.46 -14.19
CA GLU A 8 23.08 29.09 -14.08
C GLU A 8 21.96 28.05 -14.19
N ARG A 9 22.08 27.11 -15.14
CA ARG A 9 21.11 26.03 -15.31
C ARG A 9 21.04 25.12 -14.08
N ILE A 10 22.17 24.69 -13.53
CA ILE A 10 22.21 23.86 -12.32
C ILE A 10 21.56 24.59 -11.14
N THR A 11 21.84 25.89 -11.01
CA THR A 11 21.29 26.72 -9.94
C THR A 11 19.78 26.86 -10.05
N TRP A 12 19.29 27.14 -11.25
CA TRP A 12 17.86 27.25 -11.51
C TRP A 12 17.11 25.93 -11.28
N GLU A 13 17.64 24.81 -11.77
CA GLU A 13 17.05 23.48 -11.54
C GLU A 13 17.06 23.12 -10.04
N SER A 14 18.14 23.44 -9.31
CA SER A 14 18.24 23.21 -7.87
C SER A 14 17.25 24.07 -7.08
N PHE A 15 17.05 25.33 -7.47
CA PHE A 15 16.07 26.23 -6.87
C PHE A 15 14.64 25.72 -7.08
N ARG A 16 14.28 25.34 -8.31
CA ARG A 16 12.96 24.77 -8.62
C ARG A 16 12.72 23.45 -7.87
N MET A 17 13.77 22.63 -7.75
CA MET A 17 13.66 21.37 -7.01
C MET A 17 13.47 21.60 -5.52
N LYS A 18 14.06 22.65 -4.94
CA LYS A 18 13.84 23.02 -3.53
C LYS A 18 12.34 23.19 -3.24
N GLU A 19 11.63 24.02 -4.01
CA GLU A 19 10.20 24.24 -3.81
C GLU A 19 9.37 22.95 -3.97
N THR A 20 9.79 22.09 -4.89
CA THR A 20 9.13 20.80 -5.14
C THR A 20 9.29 19.87 -3.94
N LEU A 21 10.51 19.76 -3.40
CA LEU A 21 10.78 18.95 -2.21
C LEU A 21 10.02 19.45 -0.99
N GLU A 22 9.96 20.77 -0.77
CA GLU A 22 9.17 21.36 0.32
C GLU A 22 7.69 20.94 0.24
N LYS A 23 7.09 21.06 -0.95
CA LYS A 23 5.69 20.68 -1.17
C LYS A 23 5.47 19.19 -0.92
N VAL A 24 6.35 18.32 -1.43
CA VAL A 24 6.20 16.86 -1.26
C VAL A 24 6.42 16.45 0.20
N ILE A 25 7.43 17.00 0.89
CA ILE A 25 7.64 16.77 2.32
C ILE A 25 6.37 17.10 3.11
N THR A 26 5.81 18.30 2.92
CA THR A 26 4.59 18.71 3.62
C THR A 26 3.42 17.78 3.32
N ARG A 27 3.26 17.34 2.06
CA ARG A 27 2.21 16.39 1.69
C ARG A 27 2.40 15.02 2.32
N LEU A 28 3.63 14.52 2.42
CA LEU A 28 3.93 13.24 3.07
C LEU A 28 3.56 13.30 4.55
N LEU A 29 4.04 14.33 5.27
CA LEU A 29 3.73 14.53 6.68
C LEU A 29 2.22 14.66 6.92
N ASN A 30 1.54 15.49 6.13
CA ASN A 30 0.09 15.67 6.24
C ASN A 30 -0.68 14.39 5.93
N THR A 31 -0.20 13.58 4.98
CA THR A 31 -0.82 12.29 4.66
C THR A 31 -0.72 11.33 5.82
N MET A 32 0.48 11.17 6.40
CA MET A 32 0.68 10.30 7.57
C MET A 32 -0.20 10.72 8.74
N ASN A 33 -0.26 12.03 9.04
CA ASN A 33 -1.12 12.54 10.11
C ASN A 33 -2.61 12.31 9.83
N LYS A 34 -3.05 12.53 8.58
CA LYS A 34 -4.45 12.32 8.20
C LYS A 34 -4.85 10.85 8.27
N VAL A 35 -3.99 9.93 7.83
CA VAL A 35 -4.27 8.49 7.93
C VAL A 35 -4.36 8.08 9.40
N LYS A 36 -3.44 8.53 10.26
CA LYS A 36 -3.52 8.29 11.71
C LYS A 36 -4.83 8.80 12.32
N ALA A 37 -5.22 10.02 11.98
CA ALA A 37 -6.48 10.59 12.48
C ALA A 37 -7.72 9.80 12.03
N LEU A 38 -7.73 9.31 10.77
CA LEU A 38 -8.80 8.46 10.26
C LEU A 38 -8.81 7.08 10.95
N ASP A 39 -7.63 6.55 11.27
CA ASP A 39 -7.49 5.28 11.99
C ASP A 39 -8.00 5.40 13.43
N GLU A 40 -7.58 6.45 14.14
CA GLU A 40 -8.03 6.78 15.49
C GLU A 40 -9.54 7.02 15.58
N SER A 41 -10.14 7.61 14.55
CA SER A 41 -11.59 7.81 14.44
C SER A 41 -12.35 6.62 13.88
N GLN A 42 -11.68 5.51 13.54
CA GLN A 42 -12.27 4.31 12.95
C GLN A 42 -12.93 4.54 11.58
N GLU A 43 -12.57 5.62 10.87
CA GLU A 43 -13.07 5.99 9.55
C GLU A 43 -12.11 5.64 8.41
N LEU A 44 -10.92 5.10 8.72
CA LEU A 44 -9.94 4.73 7.71
C LEU A 44 -10.44 3.53 6.88
N THR A 45 -10.38 3.66 5.56
CA THR A 45 -10.77 2.59 4.63
C THR A 45 -9.57 2.08 3.82
N LEU A 46 -9.60 0.79 3.46
CA LEU A 46 -8.56 0.19 2.62
C LEU A 46 -8.41 0.87 1.25
N PRO A 47 -9.50 1.22 0.52
CA PRO A 47 -9.37 1.93 -0.76
C PRO A 47 -8.71 3.29 -0.62
N TYR A 48 -9.07 4.06 0.42
CA TYR A 48 -8.43 5.35 0.67
C TYR A 48 -6.94 5.19 0.98
N LEU A 49 -6.60 4.26 1.87
CA LEU A 49 -5.24 3.97 2.29
C LEU A 49 -4.35 3.57 1.10
N LYS A 50 -4.79 2.59 0.29
CA LYS A 50 -4.06 2.14 -0.91
C LYS A 50 -3.83 3.30 -1.88
N LYS A 51 -4.91 4.01 -2.23
CA LYS A 51 -4.87 5.13 -3.19
C LYS A 51 -3.93 6.24 -2.73
N ILE A 52 -3.97 6.62 -1.45
CA ILE A 52 -3.14 7.73 -0.98
C ILE A 52 -1.67 7.32 -0.91
N ILE A 53 -1.35 6.09 -0.49
CA ILE A 53 0.01 5.55 -0.46
C ILE A 53 0.61 5.48 -1.87
N GLU A 54 -0.11 4.91 -2.85
CA GLU A 54 0.34 4.84 -4.25
C GLU A 54 0.61 6.22 -4.83
N LYS A 55 -0.29 7.18 -4.55
CA LYS A 55 -0.12 8.57 -4.98
C LYS A 55 1.12 9.21 -4.35
N ARG A 56 1.40 8.95 -3.07
CA ARG A 56 2.61 9.46 -2.39
C ARG A 56 3.87 8.81 -2.94
N ALA A 57 3.87 7.49 -3.14
CA ALA A 57 4.98 6.75 -3.72
C ALA A 57 5.37 7.29 -5.10
N SER A 58 4.38 7.55 -5.96
CA SER A 58 4.59 8.15 -7.28
C SER A 58 5.26 9.53 -7.21
N GLU A 59 4.87 10.37 -6.24
CA GLU A 59 5.49 11.69 -6.03
C GLU A 59 6.94 11.57 -5.51
N ILE A 60 7.21 10.57 -4.66
CA ILE A 60 8.57 10.26 -4.18
C ILE A 60 9.45 9.84 -5.35
N ASP A 61 8.97 8.95 -6.22
CA ASP A 61 9.73 8.45 -7.38
C ASP A 61 10.03 9.57 -8.37
N ALA A 62 9.06 10.43 -8.65
CA ALA A 62 9.28 11.62 -9.47
C ALA A 62 10.38 12.53 -8.88
N CYS A 63 10.35 12.78 -7.57
CA CYS A 63 11.39 13.58 -6.91
C CYS A 63 12.76 12.91 -6.97
N ASN A 64 12.83 11.59 -6.75
CA ASN A 64 14.08 10.84 -6.81
C ASN A 64 14.71 10.87 -8.20
N ASN A 65 13.89 10.78 -9.26
CA ASN A 65 14.37 10.87 -10.63
C ASN A 65 14.94 12.26 -10.94
N GLU A 66 14.26 13.32 -10.51
CA GLU A 66 14.75 14.69 -10.66
C GLU A 66 16.03 14.95 -9.85
N ILE A 67 16.11 14.45 -8.62
CA ILE A 67 17.34 14.52 -7.80
C ILE A 67 18.50 13.83 -8.52
N LYS A 68 18.28 12.65 -9.12
CA LYS A 68 19.30 11.93 -9.90
C LYS A 68 19.77 12.79 -11.09
N ARG A 69 18.84 13.37 -11.86
CA ARG A 69 19.14 14.27 -12.99
C ARG A 69 20.01 15.44 -12.55
N ILE A 70 19.64 16.13 -11.47
CA ILE A 70 20.40 17.27 -10.94
C ILE A 70 21.79 16.83 -10.48
N ASN A 71 21.91 15.71 -9.76
CA ASN A 71 23.22 15.20 -9.31
C ASN A 71 24.15 14.90 -10.48
N SER A 72 23.64 14.34 -11.59
CA SER A 72 24.44 14.11 -12.79
C SER A 72 24.95 15.41 -13.39
N LEU A 73 24.11 16.46 -13.46
CA LEU A 73 24.54 17.78 -13.92
C LEU A 73 25.59 18.41 -12.99
N THR A 74 25.40 18.30 -11.67
CA THR A 74 26.38 18.77 -10.69
C THR A 74 27.69 18.01 -10.82
N PHE A 75 27.69 16.69 -11.01
CA PHE A 75 28.91 15.91 -11.20
C PHE A 75 29.72 16.39 -12.42
N LEU A 76 29.04 16.65 -13.56
CA LEU A 76 29.67 17.19 -14.76
C LEU A 76 30.30 18.56 -14.50
N GLY A 77 29.62 19.42 -13.75
CA GLY A 77 30.18 20.71 -13.39
C GLY A 77 31.37 20.62 -12.43
N LYS A 78 31.43 19.60 -11.54
CA LYS A 78 32.52 19.46 -10.52
C LYS A 78 33.89 19.32 -11.17
N GLN A 79 33.93 18.89 -12.43
CA GLN A 79 35.15 18.74 -13.21
C GLN A 79 35.67 20.09 -13.74
N GLU A 80 34.94 21.19 -13.52
CA GLU A 80 35.34 22.56 -13.84
C GLU A 80 35.73 23.29 -12.54
N ASP A 81 36.99 23.70 -12.43
CA ASP A 81 37.79 23.97 -11.20
C ASP A 81 37.36 25.15 -10.28
N ASN A 82 36.12 25.65 -10.30
CA ASN A 82 35.88 26.98 -9.70
C ASN A 82 34.55 27.18 -8.95
N TRP A 83 34.40 26.55 -7.78
CA TRP A 83 33.09 26.52 -7.10
C TRP A 83 33.11 27.14 -5.71
N ARG A 84 32.91 28.46 -5.67
CA ARG A 84 32.58 29.18 -4.44
C ARG A 84 31.08 29.46 -4.38
N ASP A 85 30.46 28.85 -3.37
CA ASP A 85 29.28 29.32 -2.64
C ASP A 85 28.14 29.97 -3.43
N THR A 86 27.16 29.15 -3.80
CA THR A 86 25.78 29.64 -3.94
C THR A 86 24.93 29.04 -2.82
N ILE A 87 24.51 29.88 -1.87
CA ILE A 87 23.62 29.57 -0.73
C ILE A 87 22.43 28.69 -1.14
N VAL A 88 21.90 28.90 -2.36
CA VAL A 88 20.82 28.12 -2.98
C VAL A 88 21.09 26.60 -2.97
N TRP A 89 22.34 26.19 -3.22
CA TRP A 89 22.71 24.77 -3.27
C TRP A 89 22.81 24.17 -1.87
N SER A 90 23.27 24.94 -0.88
CA SER A 90 23.30 24.51 0.52
C SER A 90 21.88 24.24 1.04
N ASP A 91 20.96 25.15 0.74
CA ASP A 91 19.54 24.99 1.07
C ASP A 91 18.91 23.77 0.40
N TYR A 92 19.13 23.61 -0.91
CA TYR A 92 18.66 22.44 -1.66
C TYR A 92 19.22 21.14 -1.06
N MET A 93 20.51 21.08 -0.73
CA MET A 93 21.14 19.89 -0.15
C MET A 93 20.59 19.56 1.25
N LYS A 94 20.37 20.57 2.09
CA LYS A 94 19.71 20.40 3.40
C LYS A 94 18.30 19.84 3.23
N LEU A 95 17.54 20.41 2.29
CA LEU A 95 16.16 19.99 2.05
C LEU A 95 16.09 18.58 1.44
N ARG A 96 17.03 18.23 0.55
CA ARG A 96 17.17 16.88 0.03
C ARG A 96 17.44 15.85 1.14
N LYS A 97 18.32 16.18 2.11
CA LYS A 97 18.53 15.31 3.28
C LYS A 97 17.25 15.15 4.08
N LYS A 98 16.53 16.26 4.34
CA LYS A 98 15.22 16.22 5.02
C LYS A 98 14.21 15.36 4.26
N PHE A 99 14.13 15.51 2.94
CA PHE A 99 13.27 14.70 2.08
C PHE A 99 13.57 13.21 2.24
N HIS A 100 14.85 12.83 2.21
CA HIS A 100 15.25 11.43 2.38
C HIS A 100 14.79 10.84 3.71
N LEU A 101 14.99 11.58 4.81
CA LEU A 101 14.52 11.16 6.13
C LEU A 101 12.99 11.02 6.19
N VAL A 102 12.24 11.99 5.65
CA VAL A 102 10.77 11.92 5.61
C VAL A 102 10.28 10.78 4.71
N VAL A 103 11.01 10.44 3.65
CA VAL A 103 10.69 9.27 2.81
C VAL A 103 10.93 7.96 3.58
N GLU A 104 11.98 7.89 4.39
CA GLU A 104 12.24 6.74 5.25
C GLU A 104 11.14 6.59 6.32
N ASP A 105 10.77 7.69 6.98
CA ASP A 105 9.62 7.73 7.90
C ASP A 105 8.33 7.28 7.21
N PHE A 106 8.08 7.74 5.98
CA PHE A 106 6.92 7.35 5.20
C PHE A 106 6.92 5.85 4.85
N LYS A 107 8.08 5.27 4.52
CA LYS A 107 8.18 3.82 4.27
C LYS A 107 7.90 3.00 5.52
N ASN A 108 8.46 3.40 6.65
CA ASN A 108 8.19 2.76 7.95
C ASN A 108 6.71 2.88 8.31
N PHE A 109 6.11 4.04 8.07
CA PHE A 109 4.68 4.27 8.21
C PHE A 109 3.86 3.32 7.33
N VAL A 110 4.20 3.14 6.05
CA VAL A 110 3.50 2.20 5.16
C VAL A 110 3.57 0.77 5.69
N GLU A 111 4.72 0.33 6.23
CA GLU A 111 4.87 -1.02 6.78
C GLU A 111 3.95 -1.25 8.00
N GLN A 112 3.73 -0.23 8.84
CA GLN A 112 2.79 -0.31 9.97
C GLN A 112 1.35 -0.59 9.52
N TYR A 113 0.97 -0.19 8.31
CA TYR A 113 -0.37 -0.35 7.74
C TYR A 113 -0.50 -1.54 6.77
N LYS A 114 0.55 -2.36 6.62
CA LYS A 114 0.59 -3.47 5.64
C LYS A 114 -0.51 -4.50 5.82
N TYR A 115 -0.88 -4.80 7.06
CA TYR A 115 -1.93 -5.76 7.42
C TYR A 115 -3.15 -5.06 8.03
N TYR A 116 -3.34 -3.79 7.70
CA TYR A 116 -4.47 -3.02 8.19
C TYR A 116 -5.78 -3.70 7.80
N THR A 117 -6.67 -3.84 8.78
CA THR A 117 -8.02 -4.40 8.60
C THR A 117 -9.04 -3.37 9.10
N PRO A 118 -10.01 -2.96 8.26
CA PRO A 118 -11.03 -1.98 8.66
C PRO A 118 -11.88 -2.46 9.85
N PRO A 119 -12.33 -1.56 10.75
CA PRO A 119 -13.14 -1.91 11.92
C PRO A 119 -14.46 -2.61 11.60
N ASN A 120 -15.09 -2.30 10.46
CA ASN A 120 -16.36 -2.89 10.03
C ASN A 120 -16.21 -4.33 9.47
N SER A 121 -14.98 -4.79 9.22
CA SER A 121 -14.70 -6.07 8.56
C SER A 121 -15.32 -7.26 9.29
N GLU A 122 -15.22 -7.33 10.61
CA GLU A 122 -15.72 -8.48 11.39
C GLU A 122 -17.25 -8.60 11.31
N GLY A 123 -17.95 -7.46 11.36
CA GLY A 123 -19.40 -7.43 11.17
C GLY A 123 -19.82 -7.93 9.80
N LEU A 124 -19.09 -7.56 8.74
CA LEU A 124 -19.34 -8.02 7.38
C LEU A 124 -19.06 -9.53 7.22
N LYS A 125 -17.95 -10.03 7.78
CA LYS A 125 -17.61 -11.46 7.78
C LYS A 125 -18.72 -12.28 8.45
N GLN A 126 -19.22 -11.84 9.60
CA GLN A 126 -20.29 -12.55 10.31
C GLN A 126 -21.61 -12.58 9.51
N LYS A 127 -21.93 -11.50 8.79
CA LYS A 127 -23.09 -11.47 7.86
C LYS A 127 -22.91 -12.50 6.74
N VAL A 128 -21.73 -12.53 6.10
CA VAL A 128 -21.41 -13.50 5.04
C VAL A 128 -21.47 -14.94 5.55
N ILE A 129 -20.86 -15.24 6.71
CA ILE A 129 -20.94 -16.58 7.32
C ILE A 129 -22.39 -17.00 7.54
N THR A 130 -23.24 -16.07 8.01
CA THR A 130 -24.67 -16.36 8.22
C THR A 130 -25.40 -16.67 6.92
N ILE A 131 -25.07 -15.98 5.83
CA ILE A 131 -25.64 -16.23 4.50
C ILE A 131 -25.19 -17.61 3.98
N LEU A 132 -23.89 -17.90 4.02
CA LEU A 132 -23.33 -19.18 3.57
C LEU A 132 -23.90 -20.36 4.34
N ASN A 133 -23.98 -20.28 5.67
CA ASN A 133 -24.55 -21.37 6.48
C ASN A 133 -26.01 -21.65 6.11
N LYS A 134 -26.82 -20.62 5.79
CA LYS A 134 -28.20 -20.80 5.31
C LYS A 134 -28.26 -21.47 3.94
N MET A 135 -27.22 -21.33 3.13
CA MET A 135 -27.07 -21.99 1.82
C MET A 135 -26.48 -23.40 1.92
N GLY A 136 -26.09 -23.86 3.13
CA GLY A 136 -25.43 -25.16 3.32
C GLY A 136 -23.93 -25.17 3.02
N TYR A 137 -23.30 -23.99 3.05
CA TYR A 137 -21.86 -23.81 2.84
C TYR A 137 -21.17 -23.39 4.12
N ILE A 138 -19.90 -23.80 4.27
CA ILE A 138 -19.00 -23.37 5.34
C ILE A 138 -17.74 -22.76 4.74
N VAL A 139 -17.19 -21.75 5.41
CA VAL A 139 -15.97 -21.05 4.98
C VAL A 139 -14.79 -22.02 4.93
N ASP A 140 -14.02 -21.97 3.84
CA ASP A 140 -12.85 -22.81 3.57
C ASP A 140 -11.66 -21.95 3.10
N GLY A 141 -11.37 -20.87 3.82
CA GLY A 141 -10.29 -19.95 3.47
C GLY A 141 -10.32 -18.64 4.25
N TYR A 142 -9.57 -17.65 3.76
CA TYR A 142 -9.54 -16.30 4.31
C TYR A 142 -10.51 -15.39 3.56
N PHE A 143 -11.11 -14.46 4.30
CA PHE A 143 -11.88 -13.38 3.70
C PHE A 143 -10.95 -12.40 2.98
N GLU A 144 -11.33 -12.06 1.76
CA GLU A 144 -10.71 -11.00 0.97
C GLU A 144 -11.75 -9.92 0.69
N GLY A 145 -11.27 -8.71 0.38
CA GLY A 145 -12.15 -7.57 0.19
C GLY A 145 -11.49 -6.27 0.59
N ASP A 146 -12.08 -5.17 0.14
CA ASP A 146 -11.76 -3.86 0.66
C ASP A 146 -12.69 -3.44 1.83
N TYR A 147 -13.71 -4.26 2.11
CA TYR A 147 -14.71 -4.07 3.17
C TYR A 147 -15.49 -2.75 3.04
N VAL A 148 -15.54 -2.17 1.83
CA VAL A 148 -16.30 -0.96 1.50
C VAL A 148 -17.18 -1.20 0.29
N THR A 149 -16.63 -1.82 -0.75
CA THR A 149 -17.30 -2.08 -2.02
C THR A 149 -17.57 -3.56 -2.24
N TRP A 150 -16.72 -4.43 -1.68
CA TRP A 150 -16.92 -5.87 -1.76
C TRP A 150 -16.24 -6.65 -0.64
N ILE A 151 -16.73 -7.88 -0.42
CA ILE A 151 -16.14 -8.92 0.41
C ILE A 151 -16.37 -10.27 -0.25
N GLY A 152 -15.38 -11.15 -0.20
CA GLY A 152 -15.49 -12.49 -0.73
C GLY A 152 -14.68 -13.50 0.09
N VAL A 153 -15.00 -14.77 -0.10
CA VAL A 153 -14.38 -15.88 0.60
C VAL A 153 -14.60 -17.18 -0.17
N TYR A 154 -13.62 -18.09 -0.08
CA TYR A 154 -13.82 -19.47 -0.49
C TYR A 154 -14.69 -20.21 0.51
N ALA A 155 -15.69 -20.92 0.03
CA ALA A 155 -16.56 -21.75 0.86
C ALA A 155 -16.87 -23.06 0.15
N ARG A 156 -17.15 -24.10 0.92
CA ARG A 156 -17.46 -25.45 0.43
C ARG A 156 -18.78 -25.93 1.01
N PRO A 157 -19.48 -26.89 0.36
CA PRO A 157 -20.65 -27.50 0.97
C PRO A 157 -20.28 -28.18 2.31
N GLU A 158 -21.16 -28.09 3.29
CA GLU A 158 -20.92 -28.58 4.65
C GLU A 158 -20.61 -30.09 4.70
N ASP A 159 -21.17 -30.86 3.76
CA ASP A 159 -20.99 -32.31 3.66
C ASP A 159 -19.71 -32.75 2.93
N LYS A 160 -18.93 -31.80 2.39
CA LYS A 160 -17.65 -32.06 1.70
C LYS A 160 -16.46 -31.88 2.63
N PRO A 161 -15.30 -32.49 2.37
CA PRO A 161 -14.09 -32.19 3.10
C PRO A 161 -13.50 -30.84 2.71
N THR A 162 -12.73 -30.24 3.63
CA THR A 162 -11.80 -29.15 3.30
C THR A 162 -10.69 -29.65 2.39
N TYR A 163 -10.19 -28.79 1.50
CA TYR A 163 -8.94 -29.05 0.77
C TYR A 163 -7.70 -28.79 1.65
N LEU A 164 -7.86 -27.97 2.69
CA LEU A 164 -6.83 -27.65 3.67
C LEU A 164 -6.47 -28.87 4.51
N ASP A 165 -5.50 -28.69 5.40
CA ASP A 165 -5.17 -29.74 6.34
C ASP A 165 -6.31 -29.92 7.35
N PRO A 166 -6.79 -31.18 7.53
CA PRO A 166 -7.93 -31.45 8.38
C PRO A 166 -7.61 -31.06 9.82
N THR A 167 -8.52 -30.33 10.45
CA THR A 167 -8.36 -29.86 11.83
C THR A 167 -8.79 -30.91 12.86
N ASN A 168 -9.50 -31.95 12.41
CA ASN A 168 -10.04 -33.02 13.24
C ASN A 168 -10.20 -34.34 12.48
N GLU A 169 -10.48 -35.43 13.21
CA GLU A 169 -10.62 -36.78 12.64
C GLU A 169 -11.77 -36.91 11.64
N LYS A 170 -12.87 -36.16 11.84
CA LYS A 170 -14.02 -36.17 10.92
C LYS A 170 -13.65 -35.58 9.57
N GLU A 171 -12.93 -34.45 9.55
CA GLU A 171 -12.43 -33.85 8.32
C GLU A 171 -11.40 -34.75 7.63
N ALA A 172 -10.49 -35.36 8.39
CA ALA A 172 -9.51 -36.29 7.84
C ALA A 172 -10.19 -37.52 7.19
N TYR A 173 -11.22 -38.06 7.85
CA TYR A 173 -12.03 -39.16 7.32
C TYR A 173 -12.75 -38.76 6.02
N LEU A 174 -13.43 -37.61 6.00
CA LEU A 174 -14.09 -37.11 4.80
C LEU A 174 -13.09 -36.86 3.67
N GLN A 175 -11.94 -36.26 3.97
CA GLN A 175 -10.93 -35.97 2.95
C GLN A 175 -10.39 -37.25 2.32
N ASN A 176 -10.15 -38.29 3.12
CA ASN A 176 -9.75 -39.60 2.62
C ASN A 176 -10.86 -40.32 1.83
N LYS A 177 -12.11 -40.26 2.30
CA LYS A 177 -13.28 -40.84 1.63
C LYS A 177 -13.49 -40.27 0.22
N HIS A 178 -13.21 -38.99 0.03
CA HIS A 178 -13.44 -38.28 -1.23
C HIS A 178 -12.22 -38.24 -2.16
N ARG A 179 -11.13 -38.94 -1.85
CA ARG A 179 -9.95 -38.98 -2.73
C ARG A 179 -10.29 -39.62 -4.08
N VAL A 180 -9.70 -39.06 -5.14
CA VAL A 180 -9.69 -39.65 -6.49
C VAL A 180 -8.22 -39.88 -6.85
N ASP A 181 -7.87 -41.11 -7.19
CA ASP A 181 -6.50 -41.54 -7.54
C ASP A 181 -5.43 -41.12 -6.51
N GLY A 182 -5.81 -41.12 -5.23
CA GLY A 182 -4.91 -40.74 -4.13
C GLY A 182 -4.79 -39.24 -3.88
N PHE A 183 -5.41 -38.38 -4.70
CA PHE A 183 -5.35 -36.92 -4.55
C PHE A 183 -6.54 -36.38 -3.72
N LYS A 184 -6.24 -35.37 -2.87
CA LYS A 184 -7.27 -34.57 -2.20
C LYS A 184 -8.11 -33.86 -3.28
N GLN A 185 -9.41 -33.73 -3.04
CA GLN A 185 -10.31 -33.01 -3.93
C GLN A 185 -10.61 -31.63 -3.33
N ASP A 186 -10.69 -30.62 -4.19
CA ASP A 186 -11.09 -29.27 -3.81
C ASP A 186 -12.56 -29.08 -4.17
N PHE A 187 -13.37 -28.73 -3.16
CA PHE A 187 -14.79 -28.45 -3.27
C PHE A 187 -15.11 -27.00 -2.94
N ALA A 188 -14.08 -26.18 -2.70
CA ALA A 188 -14.27 -24.78 -2.42
C ALA A 188 -14.63 -24.01 -3.69
N GLU A 189 -15.62 -23.14 -3.57
CA GLU A 189 -16.03 -22.19 -4.59
C GLU A 189 -15.86 -20.77 -4.06
N TRP A 190 -15.58 -19.83 -4.96
CA TRP A 190 -15.48 -18.42 -4.62
C TRP A 190 -16.86 -17.81 -4.50
N PHE A 191 -17.15 -17.19 -3.35
CA PHE A 191 -18.33 -16.38 -3.14
C PHE A 191 -17.92 -14.93 -2.92
N GLU A 192 -18.63 -14.01 -3.56
CA GLU A 192 -18.38 -12.57 -3.50
C GLU A 192 -19.69 -11.82 -3.39
N TRP A 193 -19.69 -10.76 -2.57
CA TRP A 193 -20.82 -9.88 -2.40
C TRP A 193 -20.41 -8.42 -2.56
N GLU A 194 -21.35 -7.64 -3.09
CA GLU A 194 -21.26 -6.19 -3.10
C GLU A 194 -21.60 -5.65 -1.70
N ILE A 195 -20.92 -4.57 -1.30
CA ILE A 195 -21.21 -3.85 -0.06
C ILE A 195 -21.84 -2.49 -0.42
N LYS A 196 -23.01 -2.21 0.14
CA LYS A 196 -23.65 -0.88 0.09
C LYS A 196 -24.03 -0.47 1.50
N ASP A 197 -23.60 0.72 1.92
CA ASP A 197 -23.92 1.28 3.25
C ASP A 197 -23.66 0.30 4.41
N ASN A 198 -22.53 -0.43 4.37
CA ASN A 198 -22.15 -1.50 5.33
C ASN A 198 -23.09 -2.72 5.37
N GLU A 199 -23.91 -2.91 4.33
CA GLU A 199 -24.77 -4.07 4.14
C GLU A 199 -24.30 -4.93 2.95
N ILE A 200 -24.53 -6.23 3.07
CA ILE A 200 -24.26 -7.23 2.04
C ILE A 200 -25.45 -7.25 1.07
N VAL A 201 -25.18 -7.06 -0.22
CA VAL A 201 -26.18 -7.01 -1.31
C VAL A 201 -26.07 -8.21 -2.23
#